data_AF-A0A1Q4DTI9-F1
#
_entry.id   AF-A0A1Q4DTI9-F1
#
_cell.length_a   1.000
_cell.length_b   1.000
_cell.length_c   1.000
_cell.angle_alpha   90.00
_cell.angle_beta   90.00
_cell.angle_gamma   90.00
#
_symmetry.space_group_name_H-M   'P 1'
#
loop_
_entity.id
_entity.type
_entity.pdbx_description
1 polymer ?
#
loop_
_entity_poly.entity_id
_entity_poly.type
_entity_poly.pdbx_seq_one_letter_code
_entity_poly.pdbx_strand_id
1 'polypeptide(L)'
;MTRNSDGLQPRCKDCNRAYRLQNVERARQYRLITGERSRRLDRERYAQNRESELTRSALYRSQNREQVRRVGRESAARNADRRREYMRQRRMANPTAKRDYRLRNLERIRIQDQSYNRSEAGRQAARAAKARRRARKLALPTRPWRTAEILARGVALRGVASCWLCRAALAADSTIHFDHLIPLAADEAALDVFGVVNPGDVPENVDTACPRCNLRKRNEVLPCAVARYFLNLQYEARGAEMSLQDGDFAGLDTPQPGDPGWDIDQWDAQITEPLPVVVQP
;
A
#
# COMPACT_ATOMS: atom_id res chain seq x y z
N MET A 1 -69.53 9.31 10.08
CA MET A 1 -68.58 10.36 9.65
C MET A 1 -67.18 9.99 10.13
N THR A 2 -66.32 9.47 9.26
CA THR A 2 -64.94 9.10 9.59
C THR A 2 -64.10 10.37 9.77
N ARG A 3 -63.71 10.68 11.01
CA ARG A 3 -62.74 11.75 11.28
C ARG A 3 -61.39 11.32 10.73
N ASN A 4 -60.73 12.20 9.97
CA ASN A 4 -59.34 11.98 9.56
C ASN A 4 -58.42 11.94 10.80
N SER A 5 -57.27 11.27 10.70
CA SER A 5 -56.30 11.09 11.81
C SER A 5 -55.73 12.39 12.38
N ASP A 6 -55.82 13.48 11.64
CA ASP A 6 -55.42 14.84 12.02
C ASP A 6 -56.58 15.69 12.57
N GLY A 7 -57.80 15.15 12.65
CA GLY A 7 -58.97 15.82 13.22
C GLY A 7 -59.55 16.99 12.40
N LEU A 8 -58.93 17.34 11.27
CA LEU A 8 -59.34 18.46 10.41
C LEU A 8 -60.40 18.04 9.38
N GLN A 9 -61.45 18.86 9.25
CA GLN A 9 -62.44 18.73 8.18
C GLN A 9 -61.78 19.02 6.81
N PRO A 10 -62.26 18.40 5.70
CA PRO A 10 -61.66 18.58 4.38
C PRO A 10 -61.49 20.05 3.95
N ARG A 11 -62.52 20.88 4.15
CA ARG A 11 -62.45 22.33 3.84
C ARG A 11 -61.35 23.05 4.62
N CYS A 12 -61.10 22.65 5.87
CA CYS A 12 -60.01 23.21 6.68
C CYS A 12 -58.62 22.79 6.16
N LYS A 13 -58.49 21.62 5.52
CA LYS A 13 -57.23 21.17 4.90
C LYS A 13 -56.88 22.04 3.69
N ASP A 14 -57.86 22.38 2.87
CA ASP A 14 -57.66 23.24 1.70
C ASP A 14 -57.28 24.67 2.12
N CYS A 15 -57.96 25.22 3.13
CA CYS A 15 -57.57 26.52 3.72
C CYS A 15 -56.14 26.49 4.28
N ASN A 16 -55.76 25.43 5.02
CA ASN A 16 -54.41 25.30 5.57
C ASN A 16 -53.35 25.14 4.46
N ARG A 17 -53.67 24.39 3.40
CA ARG A 17 -52.81 24.24 2.23
C ARG A 17 -52.61 25.57 1.51
N ALA A 18 -53.68 26.32 1.25
CA ALA A 18 -53.61 27.65 0.63
C ALA A 18 -52.80 28.62 1.50
N TYR A 19 -53.03 28.62 2.82
CA TYR A 19 -52.26 29.43 3.77
C TYR A 19 -50.76 29.08 3.75
N ARG A 20 -50.40 27.79 3.76
CA ARG A 20 -48.99 27.36 3.66
C ARG A 20 -48.35 27.80 2.36
N LEU A 21 -49.05 27.67 1.23
CA LEU A 21 -48.57 28.08 -0.09
C LEU A 21 -48.33 29.61 -0.15
N GLN A 22 -49.28 30.40 0.35
CA GLN A 22 -49.17 31.86 0.41
C GLN A 22 -48.05 32.34 1.37
N ASN A 23 -47.68 31.53 2.36
CA ASN A 23 -46.69 31.89 3.38
C ASN A 23 -45.37 31.08 3.27
N VAL A 24 -45.08 30.41 2.15
CA VAL A 24 -43.85 29.59 1.99
C VAL A 24 -42.60 30.43 2.25
N GLU A 25 -42.52 31.62 1.66
CA GLU A 25 -41.33 32.48 1.77
C GLU A 25 -41.19 33.04 3.19
N ARG A 26 -42.30 33.46 3.81
CA ARG A 26 -42.32 33.89 5.22
C ARG A 26 -41.87 32.76 6.16
N ALA A 27 -42.31 31.54 5.93
CA ALA A 27 -41.90 30.37 6.70
C ALA A 27 -40.43 29.99 6.45
N ARG A 28 -39.89 30.24 5.25
CA ARG A 28 -38.47 30.07 4.93
C ARG A 28 -37.61 31.11 5.68
N GLN A 29 -37.98 32.39 5.59
CA GLN A 29 -37.31 33.48 6.29
C GLN A 29 -37.33 33.28 7.81
N TYR A 30 -38.47 32.88 8.36
CA TYR A 30 -38.60 32.56 9.78
C TYR A 30 -37.64 31.44 10.20
N ARG A 31 -37.57 30.34 9.43
CA ARG A 31 -36.63 29.23 9.69
C ARG A 31 -35.17 29.65 9.60
N LEU A 32 -34.82 30.55 8.68
CA LEU A 32 -33.47 31.09 8.57
C LEU A 32 -33.11 31.92 9.81
N ILE A 33 -33.93 32.90 10.17
CA ILE A 33 -33.70 33.80 11.30
C ILE A 33 -33.66 33.01 12.63
N THR A 34 -34.65 32.14 12.85
CA THR A 34 -34.69 31.33 14.07
C THR A 34 -33.57 30.30 14.11
N GLY A 35 -33.21 29.71 12.96
CA GLY A 35 -32.08 28.79 12.85
C GLY A 35 -30.75 29.48 13.15
N GLU A 36 -30.54 30.69 12.67
CA GLU A 36 -29.34 31.49 12.99
C GLU A 36 -29.29 31.89 14.46
N ARG A 37 -30.42 32.34 15.02
CA ARG A 37 -30.53 32.64 16.44
C ARG A 37 -30.22 31.40 17.30
N SER A 38 -30.78 30.25 16.95
CA SER A 38 -30.50 28.98 17.66
C SER A 38 -29.02 28.63 17.57
N ARG A 39 -28.43 28.65 16.36
CA ARG A 39 -26.99 28.38 16.17
C ARG A 39 -26.11 29.34 16.98
N ARG A 40 -26.50 30.61 17.08
CA ARG A 40 -25.77 31.60 17.90
C ARG A 40 -25.85 31.26 19.38
N LEU A 41 -27.06 31.01 19.91
CA LEU A 41 -27.25 30.64 21.31
C LEU A 41 -26.54 29.34 21.66
N ASP A 42 -26.54 28.35 20.76
CA ASP A 42 -25.81 27.09 20.95
C ASP A 42 -24.29 27.33 21.00
N ARG A 43 -23.76 28.22 20.15
CA ARG A 43 -22.34 28.60 20.18
C ARG A 43 -21.97 29.34 21.47
N GLU A 44 -22.79 30.28 21.90
CA GLU A 44 -22.60 31.02 23.16
C GLU A 44 -22.63 30.06 24.36
N ARG A 45 -23.64 29.18 24.43
CA ARG A 45 -23.75 28.15 25.47
C ARG A 45 -22.53 27.23 25.47
N TYR A 46 -22.07 26.77 24.31
CA TYR A 46 -20.88 25.92 24.21
C TYR A 46 -19.62 26.68 24.64
N ALA A 47 -19.46 27.94 24.22
CA ALA A 47 -18.30 28.75 24.60
C ALA A 47 -18.24 28.96 26.13
N GLN A 48 -19.38 29.28 26.76
CA GLN A 48 -19.48 29.45 28.21
C GLN A 48 -19.21 28.15 28.99
N ASN A 49 -19.60 26.99 28.44
CA ASN A 49 -19.45 25.70 29.11
C ASN A 49 -18.28 24.85 28.60
N ARG A 50 -17.42 25.39 27.74
CA ARG A 50 -16.39 24.62 27.04
C ARG A 50 -15.46 23.91 28.02
N GLU A 51 -14.98 24.62 29.02
CA GLU A 51 -14.04 24.08 30.01
C GLU A 51 -14.69 23.03 30.90
N SER A 52 -15.91 23.28 31.38
CA SER A 52 -16.63 22.32 32.23
C SER A 52 -16.98 21.04 31.46
N GLU A 53 -17.37 21.15 30.19
CA GLU A 53 -17.61 20.00 29.31
C GLU A 53 -16.34 19.20 29.04
N LEU A 54 -15.21 19.87 28.77
CA LEU A 54 -13.93 19.22 28.55
C LEU A 54 -13.46 18.47 29.80
N THR A 55 -13.55 19.10 30.98
CA THR A 55 -13.19 18.48 32.27
C THR A 55 -14.08 17.28 32.57
N ARG A 56 -15.40 17.41 32.41
CA ARG A 56 -16.36 16.31 32.59
C ARG A 56 -16.08 15.16 31.61
N SER A 57 -15.76 15.47 30.35
CA SER A 57 -15.40 14.47 29.34
C SER A 57 -14.09 13.76 29.67
N ALA A 58 -13.08 14.49 30.15
CA ALA A 58 -11.81 13.93 30.57
C ALA A 58 -11.98 12.99 31.76
N LEU A 59 -12.74 13.42 32.78
CA LEU A 59 -13.06 12.61 33.95
C LEU A 59 -13.83 11.33 33.58
N TYR A 60 -14.83 11.44 32.72
CA TYR A 60 -15.56 10.26 32.25
C TYR A 60 -14.64 9.28 31.51
N ARG A 61 -13.75 9.77 30.63
CA ARG A 61 -12.81 8.91 29.89
C ARG A 61 -11.77 8.26 30.79
N SER A 62 -11.32 8.92 31.85
CA SER A 62 -10.37 8.34 32.80
C SER A 62 -11.04 7.26 33.64
N GLN A 63 -12.25 7.52 34.15
CA GLN A 63 -13.03 6.56 34.96
C GLN A 63 -13.55 5.36 34.15
N ASN A 64 -13.86 5.54 32.86
CA ASN A 64 -14.49 4.52 32.01
C ASN A 64 -13.59 4.05 30.85
N ARG A 65 -12.27 4.09 31.05
CA ARG A 65 -11.28 3.83 29.98
C ARG A 65 -11.49 2.49 29.28
N GLU A 66 -11.77 1.43 30.04
CA GLU A 66 -11.95 0.08 29.50
C GLU A 66 -13.26 -0.06 28.72
N GLN A 67 -14.35 0.50 29.25
CA GLN A 67 -15.65 0.50 28.57
C GLN A 67 -15.57 1.26 27.25
N VAL A 68 -14.94 2.45 27.24
CA VAL A 68 -14.75 3.24 26.01
C VAL A 68 -13.94 2.44 24.98
N ARG A 69 -12.87 1.75 25.41
CA ARG A 69 -12.08 0.88 24.53
C ARG A 69 -12.90 -0.30 23.99
N ARG A 70 -13.69 -0.95 24.85
CA ARG A 70 -14.54 -2.09 24.47
C ARG A 70 -15.55 -1.68 23.40
N VAL A 71 -16.34 -0.64 23.68
CA VAL A 71 -17.34 -0.11 22.72
C VAL A 71 -16.66 0.33 21.42
N GLY A 72 -15.48 0.95 21.51
CA GLY A 72 -14.66 1.30 20.35
C GLY A 72 -14.28 0.08 19.49
N ARG A 73 -13.84 -1.01 20.11
CA ARG A 73 -13.51 -2.27 19.41
C ARG A 73 -14.74 -2.91 18.78
N GLU A 74 -15.85 -3.01 19.51
CA GLU A 74 -17.12 -3.57 19.02
C GLU A 74 -17.65 -2.77 17.81
N SER A 75 -17.62 -1.44 17.90
CA SER A 75 -18.02 -0.57 16.79
C SER A 75 -17.09 -0.71 15.59
N ALA A 76 -15.77 -0.80 15.81
CA ALA A 76 -14.80 -1.01 14.75
C ALA A 76 -14.99 -2.37 14.05
N ALA A 77 -15.25 -3.44 14.81
CA ALA A 77 -15.52 -4.77 14.28
C ALA A 77 -16.82 -4.79 13.47
N ARG A 78 -17.92 -4.27 14.05
CA ARG A 78 -19.24 -4.21 13.39
C ARG A 78 -19.22 -3.41 12.07
N ASN A 79 -18.39 -2.37 11.99
CA ASN A 79 -18.32 -1.48 10.84
C ASN A 79 -17.10 -1.73 9.94
N ALA A 80 -16.35 -2.82 10.16
CA ALA A 80 -15.13 -3.10 9.41
C ALA A 80 -15.41 -3.18 7.90
N ASP A 81 -16.44 -3.94 7.50
CA ASP A 81 -16.80 -4.15 6.09
C ASP A 81 -17.33 -2.88 5.45
N ARG A 82 -18.26 -2.19 6.13
CA ARG A 82 -18.76 -0.90 5.66
C ARG A 82 -17.65 0.12 5.46
N ARG A 83 -16.66 0.16 6.36
CA ARG A 83 -15.50 1.04 6.24
C ARG A 83 -14.58 0.63 5.09
N ARG A 84 -14.34 -0.67 4.90
CA ARG A 84 -13.57 -1.20 3.76
C ARG A 84 -14.24 -0.81 2.44
N GLU A 85 -15.54 -1.06 2.31
CA GLU A 85 -16.29 -0.77 1.10
C GLU A 85 -16.38 0.74 0.81
N TYR A 86 -16.65 1.56 1.82
CA TYR A 86 -16.63 3.01 1.68
C TYR A 86 -15.26 3.51 1.18
N MET A 87 -14.16 3.01 1.76
CA MET A 87 -12.81 3.38 1.32
C MET A 87 -12.51 2.88 -0.09
N ARG A 88 -13.02 1.71 -0.49
CA ARG A 88 -12.92 1.16 -1.85
C ARG A 88 -13.62 2.08 -2.85
N GLN A 89 -14.90 2.38 -2.63
CA GLN A 89 -15.70 3.27 -3.47
C GLN A 89 -15.08 4.66 -3.57
N ARG A 90 -14.60 5.21 -2.45
CA ARG A 90 -13.92 6.51 -2.44
C ARG A 90 -12.63 6.51 -3.27
N ARG A 91 -11.84 5.43 -3.25
CA ARG A 91 -10.64 5.29 -4.08
C ARG A 91 -11.00 5.19 -5.56
N MET A 92 -12.02 4.41 -5.91
CA MET A 92 -12.51 4.28 -7.29
C MET A 92 -13.05 5.60 -7.83
N ALA A 93 -13.83 6.32 -7.03
CA ALA A 93 -14.39 7.62 -7.42
C ALA A 93 -13.35 8.74 -7.48
N ASN A 94 -12.20 8.59 -6.80
CA ASN A 94 -11.18 9.63 -6.71
C ASN A 94 -9.75 9.03 -6.75
N PRO A 95 -9.34 8.43 -7.87
CA PRO A 95 -8.06 7.70 -7.95
C PRO A 95 -6.86 8.63 -7.75
N THR A 96 -6.96 9.89 -8.16
CA THR A 96 -5.88 10.88 -8.05
C THR A 96 -5.90 11.65 -6.73
N ALA A 97 -6.96 11.61 -5.92
CA ALA A 97 -7.10 12.51 -4.77
C ALA A 97 -5.94 12.46 -3.77
N LYS A 98 -5.33 11.28 -3.57
CA LYS A 98 -4.13 11.14 -2.73
C LYS A 98 -2.92 11.82 -3.36
N ARG A 99 -2.72 11.66 -4.67
CA ARG A 99 -1.65 12.33 -5.44
C ARG A 99 -1.86 13.85 -5.41
N ASP A 100 -3.07 14.31 -5.69
CA ASP A 100 -3.41 15.74 -5.77
C ASP A 100 -3.29 16.43 -4.41
N TYR A 101 -3.69 15.75 -3.33
CA TYR A 101 -3.45 16.24 -1.97
C TYR A 101 -1.95 16.36 -1.69
N ARG A 102 -1.15 15.35 -2.04
CA ARG A 102 0.30 15.35 -1.82
C ARG A 102 0.98 16.47 -2.62
N LEU A 103 0.61 16.65 -3.88
CA LEU A 103 1.15 17.71 -4.74
C LEU A 103 0.81 19.10 -4.19
N ARG A 104 -0.47 19.34 -3.84
CA ARG A 104 -0.90 20.63 -3.27
C ARG A 104 -0.29 20.97 -1.91
N ASN A 105 0.16 19.97 -1.16
CA ASN A 105 0.69 20.15 0.19
C ASN A 105 2.16 19.71 0.30
N LEU A 106 2.87 19.58 -0.82
CA LEU A 106 4.21 18.99 -0.86
C LEU A 106 5.18 19.73 0.06
N GLU A 107 5.19 21.06 -0.02
CA GLU A 107 6.10 21.88 0.78
C GLU A 107 5.75 21.84 2.27
N ARG A 108 4.46 21.90 2.61
CA ARG A 108 4.00 21.76 4.00
C ARG A 108 4.42 20.42 4.60
N ILE A 109 4.23 19.33 3.86
CA ILE A 109 4.64 17.98 4.27
C ILE A 109 6.16 17.95 4.47
N ARG A 110 6.93 18.51 3.52
CA ARG A 110 8.40 18.57 3.60
C ARG A 110 8.87 19.30 4.85
N ILE A 111 8.34 20.49 5.13
CA ILE A 111 8.70 21.28 6.32
C ILE A 111 8.34 20.53 7.60
N GLN A 112 7.13 19.96 7.64
CA GLN A 112 6.67 19.17 8.80
C GLN A 112 7.58 17.95 9.05
N ASP A 113 7.90 17.20 8.01
CA ASP A 113 8.78 16.03 8.09
C ASP A 113 10.19 16.44 8.51
N GLN A 114 10.74 17.54 7.99
CA GLN A 114 12.06 18.04 8.39
C GLN A 114 12.08 18.47 9.86
N SER A 115 11.08 19.22 10.32
CA SER A 115 10.96 19.66 11.71
C SER A 115 10.84 18.46 12.65
N TYR A 116 9.94 17.52 12.34
CA TYR A 116 9.74 16.33 13.15
C TYR A 116 11.00 15.45 13.20
N ASN A 117 11.63 15.16 12.05
CA ASN A 117 12.83 14.32 12.00
C ASN A 117 14.04 14.93 12.72
N ARG A 118 14.09 16.27 12.84
CA ARG A 118 15.11 16.98 13.63
C ARG A 118 14.79 17.03 15.12
N SER A 119 13.54 16.87 15.52
CA SER A 119 13.14 16.81 16.93
C SER A 119 13.66 15.55 17.62
N GLU A 120 13.81 15.59 18.94
CA GLU A 120 14.24 14.42 19.72
C GLU A 120 13.24 13.25 19.61
N ALA A 121 11.93 13.55 19.65
CA ALA A 121 10.88 12.56 19.47
C ALA A 121 10.96 11.87 18.11
N GLY A 122 11.20 12.62 17.03
CA GLY A 122 11.36 12.06 15.68
C GLY A 122 12.62 11.20 15.56
N ARG A 123 13.75 11.64 16.14
CA ARG A 123 14.98 10.83 16.19
C ARG A 123 14.77 9.51 16.94
N GLN A 124 14.11 9.55 18.09
CA GLN A 124 13.77 8.35 18.87
C GLN A 124 12.83 7.42 18.10
N ALA A 125 11.80 7.96 17.46
CA ALA A 125 10.89 7.19 16.63
C ALA A 125 11.62 6.51 15.45
N ALA A 126 12.55 7.21 14.80
CA ALA A 126 13.38 6.67 13.73
C ALA A 126 14.32 5.56 14.23
N ARG A 127 14.97 5.76 15.39
CA ARG A 127 15.80 4.74 16.05
C ARG A 127 14.98 3.49 16.40
N ALA A 128 13.81 3.66 17.01
CA ALA A 128 12.89 2.58 17.34
C ALA A 128 12.39 1.84 16.09
N ALA A 129 12.08 2.55 15.00
CA ALA A 129 11.72 1.95 13.72
C ALA A 129 12.87 1.11 13.14
N LYS A 130 14.11 1.61 13.17
CA LYS A 130 15.30 0.86 12.76
C LYS A 130 15.53 -0.38 13.64
N ALA A 131 15.40 -0.24 14.96
CA ALA A 131 15.52 -1.34 15.91
C ALA A 131 14.48 -2.44 15.66
N ARG A 132 13.19 -2.07 15.51
CA ARG A 132 12.12 -3.03 15.14
C ARG A 132 12.38 -3.71 13.81
N ARG A 133 12.87 -2.97 12.80
CA ARG A 133 13.24 -3.56 11.51
C ARG A 133 14.37 -4.59 11.68
N ARG A 134 15.41 -4.29 12.46
CA ARG A 134 16.50 -5.23 12.76
C ARG A 134 16.01 -6.45 13.52
N ALA A 135 15.20 -6.26 14.56
CA ALA A 135 14.60 -7.35 15.33
C ALA A 135 13.75 -8.27 14.44
N ARG A 136 12.89 -7.69 13.57
CA ARG A 136 12.14 -8.49 12.59
C ARG A 136 13.05 -9.30 11.68
N LYS A 137 14.11 -8.69 11.13
CA LYS A 137 15.09 -9.40 10.29
C LYS A 137 15.79 -10.54 11.02
N LEU A 138 16.10 -10.37 12.31
CA LEU A 138 16.72 -11.42 13.13
C LEU A 138 15.74 -12.53 13.54
N ALA A 139 14.45 -12.19 13.63
CA ALA A 139 13.39 -13.14 14.01
C ALA A 139 12.82 -13.92 12.82
N LEU A 140 13.20 -13.58 11.58
CA LEU A 140 12.85 -14.40 10.43
C LEU A 140 13.51 -15.78 10.62
N PRO A 141 12.76 -16.89 10.46
CA PRO A 141 13.28 -18.25 10.62
C PRO A 141 14.22 -18.65 9.47
N THR A 142 14.73 -17.68 8.72
CA THR A 142 15.60 -17.89 7.58
C THR A 142 17.05 -17.84 8.07
N ARG A 143 17.83 -18.86 7.71
CA ARG A 143 19.30 -18.80 7.82
C ARG A 143 19.76 -17.54 7.08
N PRO A 144 20.50 -16.62 7.71
CA PRO A 144 21.02 -15.45 7.01
C PRO A 144 21.96 -15.94 5.91
N TRP A 145 21.59 -15.67 4.66
CA TRP A 145 22.38 -16.07 3.51
C TRP A 145 23.67 -15.29 3.49
N ARG A 146 24.78 -16.01 3.40
CA ARG A 146 26.10 -15.40 3.26
C ARG A 146 26.21 -14.92 1.82
N THR A 147 26.86 -13.77 1.62
CA THR A 147 27.16 -13.25 0.28
C THR A 147 27.84 -14.28 -0.62
N ALA A 148 28.68 -15.14 -0.03
CA ALA A 148 29.32 -16.26 -0.70
C ALA A 148 28.33 -17.30 -1.25
N GLU A 149 27.22 -17.58 -0.56
CA GLU A 149 26.21 -18.55 -1.01
C GLU A 149 25.44 -18.01 -2.21
N ILE A 150 25.09 -16.72 -2.20
CA ILE A 150 24.42 -16.06 -3.33
C ILE A 150 25.35 -16.05 -4.56
N LEU A 151 26.62 -15.71 -4.36
CA LEU A 151 27.62 -15.73 -5.42
C LEU A 151 27.84 -17.14 -5.98
N ALA A 152 28.01 -18.14 -5.11
CA ALA A 152 28.19 -19.54 -5.50
C ALA A 152 27.01 -20.06 -6.30
N ARG A 153 25.77 -19.72 -5.90
CA ARG A 153 24.57 -20.05 -6.67
C ARG A 153 24.57 -19.38 -8.04
N GLY A 154 24.92 -18.09 -8.11
CA GLY A 154 25.03 -17.36 -9.37
C GLY A 154 26.04 -18.00 -10.33
N VAL A 155 27.19 -18.44 -9.80
CA VAL A 155 28.22 -19.17 -10.54
C VAL A 155 27.72 -20.55 -10.97
N ALA A 156 27.07 -21.31 -10.09
CA ALA A 156 26.54 -22.63 -10.41
C ALA A 156 25.50 -22.57 -11.56
N LEU A 157 24.64 -21.56 -11.56
CA LEU A 157 23.62 -21.38 -12.60
C LEU A 157 24.16 -20.84 -13.91
N ARG A 158 25.26 -20.07 -13.91
CA ARG A 158 25.74 -19.33 -15.10
C ARG A 158 27.17 -19.69 -15.53
N GLY A 159 27.81 -20.64 -14.86
CA GLY A 159 29.21 -21.02 -15.06
C GLY A 159 30.25 -19.98 -14.59
N VAL A 160 29.87 -18.71 -14.45
CA VAL A 160 30.75 -17.61 -14.06
C VAL A 160 30.03 -16.59 -13.18
N ALA A 161 30.78 -15.93 -12.31
CA ALA A 161 30.28 -14.78 -11.56
C ALA A 161 29.92 -13.68 -12.57
N SER A 162 28.63 -13.43 -12.77
CA SER A 162 28.12 -12.50 -13.76
C SER A 162 26.95 -11.68 -13.21
N CYS A 163 26.82 -10.46 -13.73
CA CYS A 163 25.68 -9.61 -13.46
C CYS A 163 24.42 -10.27 -14.02
N TRP A 164 23.42 -10.57 -13.19
CA TRP A 164 22.19 -11.20 -13.68
C TRP A 164 21.41 -10.32 -14.68
N LEU A 165 21.60 -8.99 -14.62
CA LEU A 165 20.96 -8.02 -15.51
C LEU A 165 21.62 -7.92 -16.89
N CYS A 166 22.92 -7.62 -16.93
CA CYS A 166 23.64 -7.37 -18.19
C CYS A 166 24.57 -8.51 -18.64
N ARG A 167 24.59 -9.62 -17.89
CA ARG A 167 25.43 -10.81 -18.13
C ARG A 167 26.94 -10.60 -18.12
N ALA A 168 27.41 -9.36 -17.98
CA ALA A 168 28.83 -9.05 -17.87
C ALA A 168 29.47 -9.80 -16.70
N ALA A 169 30.64 -10.38 -16.95
CA ALA A 169 31.44 -11.03 -15.92
C ALA A 169 31.79 -10.02 -14.82
N LEU A 170 31.67 -10.47 -13.57
CA LEU A 170 32.02 -9.71 -12.37
C LEU A 170 33.41 -10.18 -11.94
N ALA A 171 34.38 -9.26 -11.96
CA ALA A 171 35.72 -9.55 -11.48
C ALA A 171 35.71 -9.78 -9.96
N ALA A 172 36.63 -10.61 -9.45
CA ALA A 172 36.70 -10.96 -8.03
C ALA A 172 36.96 -9.75 -7.11
N ASP A 173 37.63 -8.73 -7.63
CA ASP A 173 37.95 -7.46 -6.98
C ASP A 173 36.90 -6.36 -7.22
N SER A 174 35.89 -6.61 -8.06
CA SER A 174 34.86 -5.63 -8.37
C SER A 174 33.83 -5.47 -7.25
N THR A 175 33.27 -4.27 -7.11
CA THR A 175 32.15 -4.04 -6.20
C THR A 175 30.90 -4.75 -6.72
N ILE A 176 30.55 -5.89 -6.12
CA ILE A 176 29.35 -6.66 -6.44
C ILE A 176 28.20 -6.17 -5.55
N HIS A 177 27.05 -5.87 -6.17
CA HIS A 177 25.81 -5.62 -5.45
C HIS A 177 24.97 -6.89 -5.41
N PHE A 178 24.16 -7.03 -4.36
CA PHE A 178 23.14 -8.07 -4.25
C PHE A 178 21.78 -7.39 -4.33
N ASP A 179 21.02 -7.72 -5.37
CA ASP A 179 19.75 -7.06 -5.67
C ASP A 179 18.60 -8.06 -5.72
N HIS A 180 17.39 -7.60 -5.41
CA HIS A 180 16.22 -8.48 -5.42
C HIS A 180 15.67 -8.61 -6.84
N LEU A 181 15.56 -9.79 -7.44
CA LEU A 181 15.04 -9.97 -8.81
C LEU A 181 13.69 -9.25 -8.99
N ILE A 182 12.74 -9.55 -8.11
CA ILE A 182 11.46 -8.89 -7.89
C ILE A 182 11.61 -7.84 -6.78
N PRO A 183 11.26 -6.57 -7.02
CA PRO A 183 11.30 -5.54 -6.00
C PRO A 183 10.50 -5.92 -4.75
N LEU A 184 11.05 -5.67 -3.56
CA LEU A 184 10.35 -5.87 -2.28
C LEU A 184 9.05 -5.06 -2.14
N ALA A 185 8.90 -4.02 -2.96
CA ALA A 185 7.74 -3.14 -2.98
C ALA A 185 6.74 -3.49 -4.11
N ALA A 186 6.95 -4.61 -4.83
CA ALA A 186 6.00 -5.12 -5.80
C ALA A 186 4.62 -5.32 -5.13
N ASP A 187 3.56 -5.00 -5.86
CA ASP A 187 2.19 -5.20 -5.37
C ASP A 187 1.76 -6.66 -5.48
N GLU A 188 0.66 -7.03 -4.82
CA GLU A 188 0.13 -8.39 -4.83
C GLU A 188 -0.10 -8.91 -6.26
N ALA A 189 -0.53 -8.04 -7.19
CA ALA A 189 -0.72 -8.40 -8.59
C ALA A 189 0.60 -8.80 -9.27
N ALA A 190 1.70 -8.07 -9.03
CA ALA A 190 3.00 -8.45 -9.53
C ALA A 190 3.52 -9.75 -8.89
N LEU A 191 3.21 -10.01 -7.62
CA LEU A 191 3.59 -11.25 -6.93
C LEU A 191 2.85 -12.48 -7.43
N ASP A 192 1.56 -12.34 -7.74
CA ASP A 192 0.74 -13.40 -8.32
C ASP A 192 1.29 -13.87 -9.67
N VAL A 193 1.82 -12.95 -10.49
CA VAL A 193 2.46 -13.28 -11.78
C VAL A 193 3.67 -14.21 -11.61
N PHE A 194 4.37 -14.13 -10.48
CA PHE A 194 5.53 -14.95 -10.18
C PHE A 194 5.22 -16.15 -9.27
N GLY A 195 3.99 -16.28 -8.79
CA GLY A 195 3.62 -17.30 -7.79
C GLY A 195 4.38 -17.18 -6.47
N VAL A 196 4.93 -16.00 -6.15
CA VAL A 196 5.78 -15.81 -4.97
C VAL A 196 4.97 -15.20 -3.84
N VAL A 197 4.69 -15.99 -2.80
CA VAL A 197 4.12 -15.50 -1.56
C VAL A 197 5.25 -14.82 -0.77
N ASN A 198 5.38 -13.51 -0.93
CA ASN A 198 6.35 -12.62 -0.26
C ASN A 198 7.80 -12.69 -0.81
N PRO A 199 8.18 -11.76 -1.71
CA PRO A 199 9.49 -11.74 -2.38
C PRO A 199 10.64 -11.41 -1.41
N GLY A 200 10.34 -10.92 -0.20
CA GLY A 200 11.34 -10.49 0.76
C GLY A 200 11.97 -11.62 1.57
N ASP A 201 11.35 -12.79 1.58
CA ASP A 201 11.76 -13.90 2.42
C ASP A 201 12.29 -15.09 1.61
N VAL A 202 12.26 -15.02 0.27
CA VAL A 202 12.78 -16.05 -0.64
C VAL A 202 14.20 -15.72 -1.11
N PRO A 203 15.21 -16.53 -0.74
CA PRO A 203 16.61 -16.33 -1.15
C PRO A 203 16.80 -16.34 -2.67
N GLU A 204 15.95 -17.07 -3.38
CA GLU A 204 15.83 -17.15 -4.85
C GLU A 204 15.66 -15.75 -5.46
N ASN A 205 14.99 -14.87 -4.74
CA ASN A 205 14.74 -13.52 -5.18
C ASN A 205 15.95 -12.57 -5.01
N VAL A 206 17.17 -13.03 -4.71
CA VAL A 206 18.36 -12.15 -4.60
C VAL A 206 19.49 -12.65 -5.49
N ASP A 207 20.07 -11.82 -6.35
CA ASP A 207 21.18 -12.24 -7.22
C ASP A 207 22.25 -11.13 -7.40
N THR A 208 23.39 -11.48 -8.00
CA THR A 208 24.56 -10.60 -8.17
C THR A 208 24.36 -9.61 -9.32
N ALA A 209 24.46 -8.32 -9.03
CA ALA A 209 24.35 -7.24 -10.00
C ALA A 209 25.60 -6.37 -10.00
N CYS A 210 26.00 -5.86 -11.16
CA CYS A 210 27.00 -4.79 -11.21
C CYS A 210 26.39 -3.47 -10.70
N PRO A 211 27.21 -2.54 -10.18
CA PRO A 211 26.71 -1.29 -9.60
C PRO A 211 25.85 -0.47 -10.57
N ARG A 212 26.27 -0.41 -11.85
CA ARG A 212 25.56 0.30 -12.92
C ARG A 212 24.13 -0.23 -13.12
N CYS A 213 23.98 -1.55 -13.24
CA CYS A 213 22.68 -2.17 -13.46
C CYS A 213 21.77 -2.09 -12.22
N ASN A 214 22.32 -2.32 -11.02
CA ASN A 214 21.57 -2.19 -9.77
C ASN A 214 21.01 -0.77 -9.57
N LEU A 215 21.85 0.25 -9.80
CA LEU A 215 21.43 1.66 -9.66
C LEU A 215 20.43 2.09 -10.73
N ARG A 216 20.52 1.51 -11.94
CA ARG A 216 19.57 1.78 -13.03
C ARG A 216 18.20 1.14 -12.78
N LYS A 217 18.16 -0.11 -12.31
CA LYS A 217 16.92 -0.87 -12.09
C LYS A 217 16.02 -0.26 -11.00
N ARG A 218 16.60 0.28 -9.92
CA ARG A 218 15.85 0.90 -8.81
C ARG A 218 14.79 -0.06 -8.24
N ASN A 219 13.51 0.33 -8.25
CA ASN A 219 12.37 -0.48 -7.82
C ASN A 219 11.48 -0.88 -9.00
N GLU A 220 11.96 -0.75 -10.23
CA GLU A 220 11.20 -1.13 -11.41
C GLU A 220 11.20 -2.65 -11.51
N VAL A 221 10.02 -3.23 -11.69
CA VAL A 221 9.89 -4.63 -12.08
C VAL A 221 10.46 -4.70 -13.49
N LEU A 222 11.54 -5.44 -13.69
CA LEU A 222 11.99 -5.75 -15.04
C LEU A 222 10.84 -6.41 -15.81
N PRO A 223 10.86 -6.37 -17.15
CA PRO A 223 9.87 -7.10 -17.95
C PRO A 223 9.69 -8.51 -17.40
N CYS A 224 8.44 -8.87 -17.09
CA CYS A 224 8.06 -10.06 -16.33
C CYS A 224 8.70 -11.36 -16.85
N ALA A 225 9.00 -11.43 -18.15
CA ALA A 225 9.69 -12.54 -18.79
C ALA A 225 11.07 -12.82 -18.21
N VAL A 226 11.89 -11.79 -17.91
CA VAL A 226 13.26 -11.99 -17.41
C VAL A 226 13.24 -12.52 -15.98
N ALA A 227 12.44 -11.91 -15.11
CA ALA A 227 12.31 -12.37 -13.73
C ALA A 227 11.70 -13.78 -13.64
N ARG A 228 10.74 -14.12 -14.52
CA ARG A 228 10.13 -15.44 -14.58
C ARG A 228 11.09 -16.50 -15.14
N TYR A 229 11.89 -16.17 -16.16
CA TYR A 229 12.94 -17.05 -16.69
C TYR A 229 13.97 -17.41 -15.61
N PHE A 230 14.43 -16.43 -14.85
CA PHE A 230 15.38 -16.68 -13.76
C PHE A 230 14.78 -17.49 -12.61
N LEU A 231 13.53 -17.23 -12.23
CA LEU A 231 12.85 -18.03 -11.21
C LEU A 231 12.63 -19.46 -11.71
N ASN A 232 12.21 -19.66 -12.96
CA ASN A 232 12.03 -20.99 -13.53
C ASN A 232 13.35 -21.78 -13.58
N LEU A 233 14.45 -21.17 -14.03
CA LEU A 233 15.79 -21.80 -13.97
C LEU A 233 16.19 -22.21 -12.55
N GLN A 234 15.85 -21.40 -11.55
CA GLN A 234 16.11 -21.70 -10.15
C GLN A 234 15.21 -22.82 -9.61
N TYR A 235 13.95 -22.89 -10.06
CA TYR A 235 13.01 -23.95 -9.69
C TYR A 235 13.35 -25.28 -10.39
N GLU A 236 13.76 -25.26 -11.66
CA GLU A 236 14.19 -26.46 -12.41
C GLU A 236 15.46 -27.07 -11.83
N ALA A 237 16.44 -26.24 -11.42
CA ALA A 237 17.63 -26.71 -10.72
C ALA A 237 17.27 -27.44 -9.40
N ARG A 238 16.20 -27.02 -8.71
CA ARG A 238 15.64 -27.72 -7.54
C ARG A 238 14.81 -28.93 -7.90
N GLY A 239 14.03 -28.87 -8.98
CA GLY A 239 13.25 -29.99 -9.50
C GLY A 239 14.15 -31.17 -9.87
N ALA A 240 15.36 -30.89 -10.39
CA ALA A 240 16.37 -31.91 -10.63
C ALA A 240 16.94 -32.52 -9.33
N GLU A 241 16.99 -31.78 -8.22
CA GLU A 241 17.38 -32.30 -6.89
C GLU A 241 16.23 -33.02 -6.16
N MET A 242 14.98 -32.57 -6.32
CA MET A 242 13.79 -33.17 -5.71
C MET A 242 13.21 -34.35 -6.52
N SER A 243 13.53 -34.47 -7.81
CA SER A 243 13.15 -35.62 -8.67
C SER A 243 13.77 -36.95 -8.22
N LEU A 244 14.67 -36.94 -7.23
CA LEU A 244 15.14 -38.15 -6.57
C LEU A 244 14.27 -38.61 -5.38
N GLN A 245 13.32 -37.79 -4.91
CA GLN A 245 12.40 -38.13 -3.82
C GLN A 245 11.03 -37.45 -4.01
N ASP A 246 10.06 -38.25 -4.47
CA ASP A 246 8.61 -38.05 -4.44
C ASP A 246 8.00 -37.05 -5.45
N GLY A 247 7.27 -37.61 -6.42
CA GLY A 247 6.51 -36.89 -7.43
C GLY A 247 5.14 -36.47 -6.92
N ASP A 248 4.77 -35.20 -7.15
CA ASP A 248 3.38 -34.69 -7.14
C ASP A 248 3.30 -33.23 -7.67
N PHE A 249 3.91 -32.96 -8.84
CA PHE A 249 3.75 -31.67 -9.56
C PHE A 249 3.11 -31.82 -10.95
N ALA A 250 2.36 -32.90 -11.18
CA ALA A 250 1.62 -33.09 -12.42
C ALA A 250 0.33 -32.24 -12.42
N GLY A 251 0.39 -31.00 -12.90
CA GLY A 251 -0.83 -30.21 -13.11
C GLY A 251 -0.70 -28.72 -13.41
N LEU A 252 0.51 -28.16 -13.46
CA LEU A 252 0.71 -26.78 -13.92
C LEU A 252 1.21 -26.81 -15.36
N ASP A 253 0.45 -26.22 -16.29
CA ASP A 253 0.88 -25.98 -17.67
C ASP A 253 2.04 -24.96 -17.67
N THR A 254 3.26 -25.46 -17.50
CA THR A 254 4.48 -24.71 -17.76
C THR A 254 4.67 -24.59 -19.27
N PRO A 255 4.81 -23.37 -19.81
CA PRO A 255 5.13 -23.18 -21.22
C PRO A 255 6.42 -23.93 -21.56
N GLN A 256 6.40 -24.70 -22.64
CA GLN A 256 7.53 -25.51 -23.10
C GLN A 256 8.37 -24.72 -24.12
N PRO A 257 9.68 -24.98 -24.22
CA PRO A 257 10.47 -24.51 -25.35
C PRO A 257 9.81 -24.92 -26.68
N GLY A 258 9.35 -23.93 -27.45
CA GLY A 258 8.60 -24.14 -28.71
C GLY A 258 7.17 -23.61 -28.70
N ASP A 259 6.64 -23.14 -27.57
CA ASP A 259 5.33 -22.50 -27.52
C ASP A 259 5.31 -21.16 -28.32
N PRO A 260 4.18 -20.80 -28.98
CA PRO A 260 4.07 -19.54 -29.71
C PRO A 260 4.32 -18.32 -28.81
N GLY A 261 5.43 -17.61 -29.03
CA GLY A 261 5.89 -16.47 -28.21
C GLY A 261 7.10 -16.75 -27.31
N TRP A 262 7.60 -17.99 -27.31
CA TRP A 262 8.80 -18.43 -26.58
C TRP A 262 9.96 -18.63 -27.57
N ASP A 263 10.53 -17.52 -28.06
CA ASP A 263 11.71 -17.51 -28.94
C ASP A 263 12.89 -16.90 -28.18
N ILE A 264 13.80 -17.73 -27.67
CA ILE A 264 14.94 -17.28 -26.87
C ILE A 264 15.95 -16.48 -27.73
N ASP A 265 16.02 -16.78 -29.03
CA ASP A 265 16.97 -16.17 -29.97
C ASP A 265 16.52 -14.76 -30.39
N GLN A 266 15.20 -14.53 -30.52
CA GLN A 266 14.64 -13.17 -30.70
C GLN A 266 14.90 -12.25 -29.49
N TRP A 267 14.97 -12.80 -28.28
CA TRP A 267 15.20 -12.02 -27.07
C TRP A 267 16.68 -11.73 -26.83
N ASP A 268 17.56 -12.71 -27.07
CA ASP A 268 19.00 -12.48 -27.04
C ASP A 268 19.42 -11.43 -28.09
N ALA A 269 18.78 -11.39 -29.26
CA ALA A 269 18.99 -10.34 -30.26
C ALA A 269 18.61 -8.92 -29.77
N GLN A 270 17.59 -8.76 -28.92
CA GLN A 270 17.20 -7.45 -28.35
C GLN A 270 18.09 -7.00 -27.19
N ILE A 271 18.77 -7.93 -26.51
CA ILE A 271 19.67 -7.65 -25.38
C ILE A 271 21.12 -7.45 -25.86
N THR A 272 21.50 -8.04 -27.00
CA THR A 272 22.86 -8.00 -27.55
C THR A 272 23.17 -6.81 -28.44
N GLU A 273 22.21 -5.94 -28.76
CA GLU A 273 22.56 -4.66 -29.40
C GLU A 273 23.49 -3.86 -28.46
N PRO A 274 24.75 -3.60 -28.88
CA PRO A 274 25.65 -2.80 -28.07
C PRO A 274 25.02 -1.41 -27.91
N LEU A 275 24.72 -1.05 -26.67
CA LEU A 275 24.17 0.27 -26.36
C LEU A 275 25.06 1.36 -26.97
N PRO A 276 24.48 2.39 -27.63
CA PRO A 276 25.28 3.46 -28.19
C PRO A 276 26.14 4.08 -27.09
N VAL A 277 27.45 4.15 -27.37
CA VAL A 277 28.41 4.82 -26.50
C VAL A 277 28.05 6.30 -26.49
N VAL A 278 27.35 6.74 -25.44
CA VAL A 278 27.16 8.16 -25.18
C VAL A 278 28.49 8.70 -24.70
N VAL A 279 29.29 9.22 -25.63
CA VAL A 279 30.44 10.06 -25.31
C VAL A 279 29.87 11.37 -24.77
N GLN A 280 29.98 11.57 -23.46
CA GLN A 280 29.70 12.89 -22.88
C GLN A 280 30.89 13.81 -23.22
N PRO A 281 30.64 15.09 -23.60
CA PRO A 281 31.68 16.07 -23.84
C PRO A 281 32.45 16.40 -22.56
#